data_AF-A0A5E7Z047-F1
#
_entry.id   AF-A0A5E7Z047-F1
#
_cell.length_a   1.000
_cell.length_b   1.000
_cell.length_c   1.000
_cell.angle_alpha   90.00
_cell.angle_beta   90.00
_cell.angle_gamma   90.00
#
_symmetry.space_group_name_H-M   'P 1'
#
loop_
_entity.id
_entity.type
_entity.pdbx_description
1 polymer ?
#
loop_
_entity_poly.entity_id
_entity_poly.type
_entity_poly.pdbx_seq_one_letter_code
_entity_poly.pdbx_strand_id
1 'polypeptide(L)'
;MTIDKKTVITGLVTLVMGLLIGWLIFGGSQQISANEDHQHGLAEETIWTCSMHPQIRQNEPGQCPICGMDLIPLESGMDEGIDPMAISMSPVAMQLANVSTAVVGSVAPIKSVKLIGKVQADERLIFSQSSHIPGRIEKLLINFTGEYVRKGQTIAFLYSPDLVNAQKELLEASKMKATQPQLLEAAKEKLRNWKLTNSQIDQILESGVVKESFPLLADNSGYVTNKLVNRHDHVAQGQVIYEIVDLSSVWVLFDVYESDMTWVQKGDKVPFTVASLPGETFSGAISFIDPIIDAQTRVAKARVEVKNSASKLKPEMFVSGTLEANLPGKAENIVVPKTAVMWTGQRSVVYVKVASNQSVSFVIREVVLGPALGDSYIVKEGLENGEEIAVNGTFSIDAAAQLAGKPSMMNRQSDGKAAAFNHDHMVMLTGQKTAESQSGSGVPAAFRNQLTDFAMAYISLKNELVNDDPEKAQKLARAAKEKLSKIDMKLLSDHQVHMAWMSTLELLEENIKLIANTGELATQRAAFVPLSSALMLAVEQFGVANTTFYQQHCPMADSNKGADWLSLEKEIRNPYYGDAMLSCGSVERTITPVK
;
A
#
# COMPACT_ATOMS: atom_id res chain seq x y z
N MET A 1 23.38 -91.49 0.33
CA MET A 1 22.25 -91.22 -0.58
C MET A 1 22.84 -90.99 -1.96
N THR A 2 22.88 -92.04 -2.78
CA THR A 2 23.41 -91.99 -4.15
C THR A 2 22.36 -91.31 -5.03
N ILE A 3 22.62 -90.08 -5.47
CA ILE A 3 21.72 -89.35 -6.37
C ILE A 3 21.63 -90.13 -7.67
N ASP A 4 20.41 -90.52 -8.03
CA ASP A 4 20.12 -91.33 -9.21
C ASP A 4 20.45 -90.53 -10.48
N LYS A 5 21.16 -91.15 -11.45
CA LYS A 5 21.59 -90.49 -12.70
C LYS A 5 20.42 -89.87 -13.46
N LYS A 6 19.21 -90.43 -13.32
CA LYS A 6 18.00 -89.92 -13.95
C LYS A 6 17.59 -88.53 -13.43
N THR A 7 17.81 -88.22 -12.15
CA THR A 7 17.42 -86.93 -11.54
C THR A 7 18.37 -85.80 -11.94
N VAL A 8 19.64 -86.12 -12.15
CA VAL A 8 20.63 -85.16 -12.67
C VAL A 8 20.37 -84.85 -14.15
N ILE A 9 20.01 -85.87 -14.94
CA ILE A 9 19.69 -85.70 -16.36
C ILE A 9 18.40 -84.87 -16.55
N THR A 10 17.36 -85.09 -15.75
CA THR A 10 16.12 -84.28 -15.85
C THR A 10 16.34 -82.81 -15.46
N GLY A 11 17.17 -82.53 -14.45
CA GLY A 11 17.54 -81.15 -14.07
C GLY A 11 18.38 -80.42 -15.13
N LEU A 12 19.21 -81.17 -15.88
CA LEU A 12 20.04 -80.60 -16.94
C LEU A 12 19.22 -80.33 -18.21
N VAL A 13 18.25 -81.19 -18.52
CA VAL A 13 17.32 -81.00 -19.65
C VAL A 13 16.39 -79.80 -19.42
N THR A 14 15.86 -79.59 -18.21
CA THR A 14 15.01 -78.43 -17.91
C THR A 14 15.79 -77.11 -17.95
N LEU A 15 17.05 -77.10 -17.52
CA LEU A 15 17.92 -75.93 -17.58
C LEU A 15 18.29 -75.56 -19.02
N VAL A 16 18.59 -76.54 -19.88
CA VAL A 16 18.86 -76.32 -21.31
C VAL A 16 17.61 -75.85 -22.05
N MET A 17 16.45 -76.40 -21.72
CA MET A 17 15.17 -75.98 -22.33
C MET A 17 14.79 -74.55 -21.90
N GLY A 18 15.06 -74.17 -20.66
CA GLY A 18 14.89 -72.79 -20.18
C GLY A 18 15.82 -71.79 -20.86
N LEU A 19 17.09 -72.16 -21.08
CA LEU A 19 18.06 -71.34 -21.82
C LEU A 19 17.68 -71.17 -23.31
N LEU A 20 17.16 -72.21 -23.94
CA LEU A 20 16.69 -72.18 -25.33
C LEU A 20 15.47 -71.26 -25.51
N ILE A 21 14.52 -71.30 -24.57
CA ILE A 21 13.34 -70.43 -24.59
C ILE A 21 13.74 -68.97 -24.32
N GLY A 22 14.69 -68.73 -23.40
CA GLY A 22 15.24 -67.39 -23.15
C GLY A 22 15.94 -66.79 -24.36
N TRP A 23 16.69 -67.59 -25.11
CA TRP A 23 17.35 -67.16 -26.34
C TRP A 23 16.36 -66.86 -27.48
N LEU A 24 15.25 -67.60 -27.57
CA LEU A 24 14.25 -67.41 -28.63
C LEU A 24 13.38 -66.15 -28.41
N ILE A 25 13.20 -65.70 -27.16
CA ILE A 25 12.42 -64.49 -26.81
C ILE A 25 13.27 -63.21 -26.89
N PHE A 26 14.57 -63.27 -26.58
CA PHE A 26 15.45 -62.09 -26.53
C PHE A 26 16.51 -62.02 -27.65
N GLY A 27 16.64 -63.06 -28.48
CA GLY A 27 17.71 -63.20 -29.49
C GLY A 27 17.45 -62.53 -30.85
N GLY A 28 16.79 -61.37 -30.87
CA GLY A 28 16.53 -60.60 -32.08
C GLY A 28 17.38 -59.33 -32.16
N SER A 29 18.70 -59.44 -32.35
CA SER A 29 19.55 -58.30 -32.73
C SER A 29 19.73 -58.27 -34.25
N GLN A 30 19.04 -57.38 -34.95
CA GLN A 30 19.37 -57.04 -36.33
C GLN A 30 20.62 -56.15 -36.34
N GLN A 31 21.65 -56.63 -37.03
CA GLN A 31 22.78 -55.86 -37.52
C GLN A 31 22.29 -54.87 -38.58
N ILE A 32 22.43 -53.57 -38.34
CA ILE A 32 22.43 -52.55 -39.38
C ILE A 32 23.85 -52.00 -39.45
N SER A 33 24.47 -52.19 -40.61
CA SER A 33 25.78 -51.68 -40.99
C SER A 33 25.85 -50.16 -40.82
N ALA A 34 26.98 -49.70 -40.27
CA ALA A 34 27.36 -48.30 -40.29
C ALA A 34 27.47 -47.81 -41.74
N ASN A 35 26.60 -46.89 -42.12
CA ASN A 35 26.84 -45.94 -43.18
C ASN A 35 26.81 -44.56 -42.49
N GLU A 36 27.93 -43.85 -42.55
CA GLU A 36 28.02 -42.46 -42.11
C GLU A 36 27.09 -41.62 -42.99
N ASP A 37 26.05 -41.05 -42.38
CA ASP A 37 25.35 -39.90 -42.93
C ASP A 37 25.06 -38.95 -41.76
N HIS A 38 25.76 -37.82 -41.74
CA HIS A 38 25.58 -36.78 -40.74
C HIS A 38 24.25 -36.06 -40.99
N GLN A 39 23.18 -36.48 -40.31
CA GLN A 39 21.99 -35.67 -40.13
C GLN A 39 21.90 -35.20 -38.68
N HIS A 40 22.11 -33.90 -38.49
CA HIS A 40 21.86 -33.20 -37.24
C HIS A 40 20.35 -33.18 -36.95
N GLY A 41 19.87 -34.20 -36.23
CA GLY A 41 18.56 -34.19 -35.57
C GLY A 41 18.68 -33.56 -34.19
N LEU A 42 17.98 -32.45 -33.97
CA LEU A 42 17.92 -31.70 -32.72
C LEU A 42 17.38 -32.61 -31.59
N ALA A 43 18.23 -32.96 -30.63
CA ALA A 43 17.81 -33.55 -29.37
C ALA A 43 17.27 -32.43 -28.45
N GLU A 44 16.08 -32.62 -27.90
CA GLU A 44 15.54 -31.74 -26.87
C GLU A 44 16.45 -31.78 -25.62
N GLU A 45 17.10 -30.67 -25.32
CA GLU A 45 17.90 -30.52 -24.10
C GLU A 45 16.95 -30.52 -22.89
N THR A 46 16.90 -31.62 -22.14
CA THR A 46 16.14 -31.70 -20.89
C THR A 46 16.85 -30.89 -19.81
N ILE A 47 16.22 -29.82 -19.33
CA ILE A 47 16.77 -28.94 -18.28
C ILE A 47 16.41 -29.50 -16.90
N TRP A 48 17.39 -29.61 -16.01
CA TRP A 48 17.28 -30.12 -14.64
C TRP A 48 17.33 -28.97 -13.63
N THR A 49 16.51 -29.01 -12.58
CA THR A 49 16.43 -27.96 -11.55
C THR A 49 16.32 -28.50 -10.12
N CYS A 50 16.61 -27.68 -9.10
CA CYS A 50 16.52 -28.07 -7.69
C CYS A 50 15.22 -27.56 -7.06
N SER A 51 14.48 -28.41 -6.34
CA SER A 51 13.21 -28.04 -5.69
C SER A 51 13.33 -26.91 -4.67
N MET A 52 14.49 -26.74 -4.03
CA MET A 52 14.73 -25.62 -3.09
C MET A 52 15.43 -24.42 -3.72
N HIS A 53 16.11 -24.59 -4.85
CA HIS A 53 16.82 -23.51 -5.56
C HIS A 53 16.46 -23.56 -7.05
N PRO A 54 15.24 -23.14 -7.44
CA PRO A 54 14.75 -23.25 -8.83
C PRO A 54 15.55 -22.41 -9.84
N GLN A 55 16.38 -21.50 -9.34
CA GLN A 55 17.32 -20.68 -10.11
C GLN A 55 18.48 -21.50 -10.69
N ILE A 56 18.79 -22.67 -10.12
CA ILE A 56 19.79 -23.58 -10.65
C ILE A 56 19.16 -24.40 -11.76
N ARG A 57 19.65 -24.22 -12.99
CA ARG A 57 19.25 -24.94 -14.19
C ARG A 57 20.47 -25.53 -14.86
N GLN A 58 20.50 -26.85 -15.02
CA GLN A 58 21.61 -27.56 -15.65
C GLN A 58 21.08 -28.42 -16.79
N ASN A 59 21.86 -28.59 -17.85
CA ASN A 59 21.48 -29.43 -18.99
C ASN A 59 21.76 -30.93 -18.72
N GLU A 60 22.28 -31.25 -17.54
CA GLU A 60 22.64 -32.61 -17.12
C GLU A 60 22.14 -32.87 -15.69
N PRO A 61 21.82 -34.14 -15.35
CA PRO A 61 21.50 -34.52 -13.98
C PRO A 61 22.74 -34.33 -13.09
N GLY A 62 22.54 -33.73 -11.91
CA GLY A 62 23.62 -33.39 -10.99
C GLY A 62 23.10 -33.02 -9.61
N GLN A 63 23.99 -32.51 -8.75
CA GLN A 63 23.62 -31.99 -7.43
C GLN A 63 23.57 -30.46 -7.45
N CYS A 64 22.59 -29.90 -6.74
CA CYS A 64 22.49 -28.46 -6.56
C CYS A 64 23.75 -27.93 -5.85
N PRO A 65 24.47 -26.94 -6.41
CA PRO A 65 25.70 -26.40 -5.82
C PRO A 65 25.44 -25.57 -4.55
N ILE A 66 24.18 -25.22 -4.26
CA ILE A 66 23.80 -24.45 -3.08
C ILE A 66 23.45 -25.37 -1.90
N CYS A 67 22.64 -26.41 -2.13
CA CYS A 67 22.12 -27.27 -1.05
C CYS A 67 22.47 -28.75 -1.15
N GLY A 68 23.19 -29.18 -2.18
CA GLY A 68 23.68 -30.54 -2.35
C GLY A 68 22.62 -31.61 -2.63
N MET A 69 21.37 -31.23 -2.89
CA MET A 69 20.29 -32.16 -3.26
C MET A 69 20.29 -32.44 -4.76
N ASP A 70 19.88 -33.63 -5.17
CA ASP A 70 19.83 -34.03 -6.58
C ASP A 70 18.85 -33.17 -7.39
N LEU A 71 19.25 -32.82 -8.62
CA LEU A 71 18.43 -32.08 -9.56
C LEU A 71 17.35 -33.00 -10.16
N ILE A 72 16.16 -32.44 -10.38
CA ILE A 72 15.01 -33.11 -10.98
C ILE A 72 14.72 -32.56 -12.38
N PRO A 73 14.25 -33.38 -13.33
CA PRO A 73 14.04 -32.96 -14.71
C PRO A 73 12.81 -32.05 -14.80
N LEU A 74 12.91 -30.95 -15.55
CA LEU A 74 11.82 -30.03 -15.83
C LEU A 74 11.06 -30.52 -17.06
N GLU A 75 9.83 -31.01 -16.90
CA GLU A 75 9.00 -31.44 -18.04
C GLU A 75 8.62 -30.22 -18.91
N SER A 76 9.15 -30.17 -20.14
CA SER A 76 8.79 -29.19 -21.15
C SER A 76 7.66 -29.70 -22.04
N GLY A 77 6.43 -29.62 -21.55
CA GLY A 77 5.25 -29.72 -22.42
C GLY A 77 5.12 -28.46 -23.27
N MET A 78 5.84 -28.37 -24.39
CA MET A 78 5.64 -27.31 -25.38
C MET A 78 4.46 -27.66 -26.27
N ASP A 79 3.26 -27.24 -25.88
CA ASP A 79 2.15 -27.11 -26.83
C ASP A 79 2.49 -25.95 -27.79
N GLU A 80 2.53 -26.23 -29.10
CA GLU A 80 2.76 -25.23 -30.15
C GLU A 80 1.71 -24.10 -30.05
N GLY A 81 2.18 -22.85 -29.84
CA GLY A 81 1.34 -21.65 -29.80
C GLY A 81 1.11 -21.03 -28.42
N ILE A 82 1.71 -21.58 -27.35
CA ILE A 82 1.64 -21.00 -26.00
C ILE A 82 2.75 -19.95 -25.83
N ASP A 83 2.39 -18.78 -25.28
CA ASP A 83 3.36 -17.75 -24.87
C ASP A 83 4.43 -18.38 -23.95
N PRO A 84 5.73 -18.28 -24.27
CA PRO A 84 6.81 -18.86 -23.47
C PRO A 84 6.77 -18.46 -21.98
N MET A 85 6.15 -17.33 -21.68
CA MET A 85 6.00 -16.78 -20.32
C MET A 85 4.74 -17.28 -19.58
N ALA A 86 3.83 -17.99 -20.24
CA ALA A 86 2.58 -18.47 -19.65
C ALA A 86 2.77 -19.76 -18.86
N ILE A 87 2.18 -19.87 -17.67
CA ILE A 87 2.13 -21.12 -16.90
C ILE A 87 0.90 -21.94 -17.28
N SER A 88 1.09 -23.18 -17.71
CA SER A 88 -0.01 -24.10 -18.04
C SER A 88 -0.41 -24.91 -16.82
N MET A 89 -1.72 -25.04 -16.59
CA MET A 89 -2.30 -25.87 -15.53
C MET A 89 -3.36 -26.82 -16.10
N SER A 90 -3.34 -28.06 -15.64
CA SER A 90 -4.41 -29.01 -15.95
C SER A 90 -5.70 -28.63 -15.20
N PRO A 91 -6.89 -29.00 -15.72
CA PRO A 91 -8.16 -28.75 -15.03
C PRO A 91 -8.21 -29.33 -13.60
N VAL A 92 -7.58 -30.49 -13.39
CA VAL A 92 -7.47 -31.14 -12.08
C VAL A 92 -6.59 -30.32 -11.14
N ALA A 93 -5.45 -29.80 -11.63
CA ALA A 93 -4.56 -28.95 -10.85
C ALA A 93 -5.26 -27.64 -10.44
N MET A 94 -6.04 -27.03 -11.34
CA MET A 94 -6.84 -25.85 -11.01
C MET A 94 -7.86 -26.13 -9.91
N GLN A 95 -8.55 -27.28 -9.97
CA GLN A 95 -9.53 -27.66 -8.97
C GLN A 95 -8.89 -27.94 -7.60
N LEU A 96 -7.75 -28.64 -7.57
CA LEU A 96 -6.99 -28.90 -6.34
C LEU A 96 -6.44 -27.61 -5.72
N ALA A 97 -6.00 -26.67 -6.56
CA ALA A 97 -5.51 -25.35 -6.14
C ALA A 97 -6.63 -24.34 -5.85
N ASN A 98 -7.91 -24.74 -5.96
CA ASN A 98 -9.09 -23.89 -5.80
C ASN A 98 -9.03 -22.60 -6.64
N VAL A 99 -8.49 -22.70 -7.86
CA VAL A 99 -8.37 -21.58 -8.78
C VAL A 99 -9.73 -21.30 -9.40
N SER A 100 -10.20 -20.07 -9.26
CA SER A 100 -11.37 -19.57 -9.96
C SER A 100 -11.03 -18.32 -10.75
N THR A 101 -11.74 -18.12 -11.85
CA THR A 101 -11.55 -17.02 -12.78
C THR A 101 -12.79 -16.15 -12.87
N ALA A 102 -12.59 -14.89 -13.24
CA ALA A 102 -13.67 -13.96 -13.53
C ALA A 102 -13.35 -13.15 -14.78
N VAL A 103 -14.39 -12.85 -15.56
CA VAL A 103 -14.26 -11.97 -16.72
C VAL A 103 -14.24 -10.53 -16.23
N VAL A 104 -13.24 -9.79 -16.70
CA VAL A 104 -13.06 -8.38 -16.43
C VAL A 104 -14.13 -7.60 -17.18
N GLY A 105 -14.90 -6.81 -16.44
CA GLY A 105 -16.02 -6.03 -16.97
C GLY A 105 -15.91 -4.55 -16.63
N SER A 106 -16.33 -3.70 -17.56
CA SER A 106 -16.66 -2.30 -17.30
C SER A 106 -17.90 -2.22 -16.41
N VAL A 107 -17.70 -1.98 -15.11
CA VAL A 107 -18.81 -1.75 -14.17
C VAL A 107 -18.71 -0.32 -13.69
N ALA A 108 -19.84 0.38 -13.57
CA ALA A 108 -19.89 1.66 -12.90
C ALA A 108 -19.36 1.48 -11.46
N PRO A 109 -18.19 2.03 -11.12
CA PRO A 109 -17.58 1.72 -9.85
C PRO A 109 -18.36 2.42 -8.74
N ILE A 110 -19.04 1.63 -7.91
CA ILE A 110 -19.69 2.10 -6.68
C ILE A 110 -18.69 1.88 -5.55
N LYS A 111 -18.28 2.95 -4.88
CA LYS A 111 -17.49 2.82 -3.66
C LYS A 111 -18.42 2.68 -2.46
N SER A 112 -18.30 1.56 -1.76
CA SER A 112 -18.96 1.38 -0.46
C SER A 112 -18.07 1.94 0.65
N VAL A 113 -18.52 2.99 1.32
CA VAL A 113 -17.86 3.61 2.47
C VAL A 113 -18.63 3.24 3.72
N LYS A 114 -18.02 2.46 4.62
CA LYS A 114 -18.60 2.15 5.92
C LYS A 114 -18.38 3.32 6.87
N LEU A 115 -19.46 3.88 7.38
CA LEU A 115 -19.46 5.01 8.28
C LEU A 115 -19.89 4.53 9.67
N ILE A 116 -19.06 4.81 10.67
CA ILE A 116 -19.42 4.60 12.08
C ILE A 116 -19.72 5.94 12.71
N GLY A 117 -20.56 5.95 13.73
CA GLY A 117 -20.96 7.23 14.33
C GLY A 117 -21.76 7.08 15.59
N LYS A 118 -22.33 8.20 16.01
CA LYS A 118 -23.24 8.25 17.16
C LYS A 118 -24.41 9.19 16.94
N VAL A 119 -25.49 8.93 17.67
CA VAL A 119 -26.62 9.87 17.79
C VAL A 119 -26.25 10.97 18.77
N GLN A 120 -26.54 12.22 18.45
CA GLN A 120 -26.38 13.39 19.29
C GLN A 120 -27.68 14.20 19.32
N ALA A 121 -27.93 14.89 20.43
CA ALA A 121 -29.03 15.86 20.48
C ALA A 121 -28.78 16.99 19.48
N ASP A 122 -29.85 17.52 18.88
CA ASP A 122 -29.73 18.70 18.04
C ASP A 122 -29.37 19.90 18.91
N GLU A 123 -28.19 20.48 18.71
CA GLU A 123 -27.71 21.61 19.52
C GLU A 123 -28.62 22.84 19.43
N ARG A 124 -29.39 22.96 18.33
CA ARG A 124 -30.36 24.05 18.14
C ARG A 124 -31.60 23.88 19.01
N LEU A 125 -31.81 22.67 19.55
CA LEU A 125 -32.94 22.29 20.40
C LEU A 125 -32.53 22.11 21.86
N ILE A 126 -31.34 22.60 22.23
CA ILE A 126 -30.88 22.71 23.62
C ILE A 126 -31.30 24.07 24.16
N PHE A 127 -32.07 24.06 25.25
CA PHE A 127 -32.59 25.26 25.90
C PHE A 127 -32.09 25.34 27.34
N SER A 128 -31.55 26.49 27.72
CA SER A 128 -31.21 26.80 29.11
C SER A 128 -32.41 27.43 29.82
N GLN A 129 -33.00 26.72 30.78
CA GLN A 129 -34.06 27.25 31.62
C GLN A 129 -33.46 28.07 32.75
N SER A 130 -33.67 29.39 32.72
CA SER A 130 -33.18 30.31 33.74
C SER A 130 -34.29 30.81 34.65
N SER A 131 -33.91 31.32 35.84
CA SER A 131 -34.84 32.06 36.69
C SER A 131 -34.96 33.50 36.23
N HIS A 132 -36.16 33.99 35.96
CA HIS A 132 -36.38 35.42 35.69
C HIS A 132 -36.44 36.27 36.96
N ILE A 133 -36.46 35.63 38.14
CA ILE A 133 -36.70 36.27 39.42
C ILE A 133 -35.66 35.77 40.42
N PRO A 134 -34.99 36.65 41.18
CA PRO A 134 -34.08 36.22 42.24
C PRO A 134 -34.88 35.64 43.41
N GLY A 135 -34.39 34.58 44.03
CA GLY A 135 -35.08 34.00 45.17
C GLY A 135 -34.47 32.69 45.67
N ARG A 136 -35.16 32.06 46.62
CA ARG A 136 -34.80 30.76 47.17
C ARG A 136 -35.77 29.69 46.68
N ILE A 137 -35.24 28.57 46.20
CA ILE A 137 -36.05 27.44 45.74
C ILE A 137 -36.66 26.74 46.96
N GLU A 138 -37.98 26.76 47.09
CA GLU A 138 -38.69 26.07 48.18
C GLU A 138 -38.96 24.61 47.84
N LYS A 139 -39.42 24.36 46.61
CA LYS A 139 -39.80 23.02 46.16
C LYS A 139 -39.40 22.82 44.72
N LEU A 140 -38.73 21.72 44.43
CA LEU A 140 -38.48 21.24 43.07
C LEU A 140 -39.54 20.20 42.75
N LEU A 141 -40.29 20.41 41.66
CA LEU A 141 -41.21 19.38 41.14
C LEU A 141 -40.44 18.36 40.30
N ILE A 142 -39.48 18.84 39.51
CA ILE A 142 -38.57 18.02 38.71
C ILE A 142 -37.26 17.86 39.49
N ASN A 143 -36.95 16.65 39.96
CA ASN A 143 -35.83 16.44 40.88
C ASN A 143 -34.71 15.54 40.33
N PHE A 144 -34.88 14.92 39.15
CA PHE A 144 -33.86 14.10 38.49
C PHE A 144 -33.75 14.45 36.98
N THR A 145 -32.60 14.11 36.40
CA THR A 145 -32.33 14.26 34.96
C THR A 145 -32.99 13.12 34.18
N GLY A 146 -33.50 13.42 32.98
CA GLY A 146 -34.21 12.48 32.11
C GLY A 146 -35.73 12.57 32.20
N GLU A 147 -36.27 13.41 33.09
CA GLU A 147 -37.70 13.68 33.15
C GLU A 147 -38.15 14.59 32.00
N TYR A 148 -39.33 14.31 31.44
CA TYR A 148 -39.91 15.12 30.36
C TYR A 148 -40.76 16.26 30.93
N VAL A 149 -40.51 17.48 30.49
CA VAL A 149 -41.25 18.69 30.85
C VAL A 149 -41.99 19.24 29.64
N ARG A 150 -43.21 19.74 29.86
CA ARG A 150 -44.00 20.45 28.85
C ARG A 150 -43.86 21.95 29.04
N LYS A 151 -43.85 22.71 27.95
CA LYS A 151 -43.95 24.17 27.98
C LYS A 151 -45.15 24.60 28.84
N GLY A 152 -44.91 25.49 29.79
CA GLY A 152 -45.89 25.99 30.75
C GLY A 152 -46.13 25.08 31.98
N GLN A 153 -45.49 23.91 32.06
CA GLN A 153 -45.54 23.07 33.25
C GLN A 153 -44.76 23.72 34.40
N THR A 154 -45.29 23.63 35.62
CA THR A 154 -44.55 24.07 36.80
C THR A 154 -43.38 23.14 37.08
N ILE A 155 -42.17 23.70 37.17
CA ILE A 155 -40.92 22.94 37.39
C ILE A 155 -40.35 23.13 38.80
N ALA A 156 -40.61 24.28 39.41
CA ALA A 156 -40.17 24.62 40.76
C ALA A 156 -41.09 25.66 41.39
N PHE A 157 -41.02 25.78 42.72
CA PHE A 157 -41.58 26.88 43.48
C PHE A 157 -40.45 27.69 44.11
N LEU A 158 -40.53 29.01 43.94
CA LEU A 158 -39.53 29.98 44.38
C LEU A 158 -40.15 30.96 45.36
N TYR A 159 -39.45 31.22 46.46
CA TYR A 159 -39.70 32.36 47.34
C TYR A 159 -38.82 33.54 46.92
N SER A 160 -39.43 34.68 46.58
CA SER A 160 -38.71 35.90 46.19
C SER A 160 -39.17 37.10 47.04
N PRO A 161 -38.30 37.65 47.90
CA PRO A 161 -38.60 38.89 48.63
C PRO A 161 -38.90 40.07 47.71
N ASP A 162 -38.19 40.16 46.58
CA ASP A 162 -38.35 41.26 45.61
C ASP A 162 -39.72 41.19 44.93
N LEU A 163 -40.20 39.98 44.64
CA LEU A 163 -41.52 39.78 44.08
C LEU A 163 -42.63 40.04 45.10
N VAL A 164 -42.42 39.69 46.36
CA VAL A 164 -43.31 40.05 47.48
C VAL A 164 -43.45 41.57 47.60
N ASN A 165 -42.34 42.31 47.49
CA ASN A 165 -42.37 43.78 47.52
C ASN A 165 -43.07 44.37 46.29
N ALA A 166 -42.77 43.87 45.09
CA ALA A 166 -43.41 44.33 43.86
C ALA A 166 -44.94 44.08 43.84
N GLN A 167 -45.41 43.00 44.47
CA GLN A 167 -46.85 42.76 44.64
C GLN A 167 -47.51 43.77 45.59
N LYS A 168 -46.87 44.10 46.72
CA LYS A 168 -47.37 45.13 47.63
C LYS A 168 -47.47 46.48 46.90
N GLU A 169 -46.46 46.83 46.12
CA GLU A 169 -46.48 48.02 45.26
C GLU A 169 -47.65 47.99 44.27
N LEU A 170 -47.89 46.87 43.59
CA LEU A 170 -49.02 46.70 42.66
C LEU A 170 -50.38 46.86 43.37
N LEU A 171 -50.55 46.27 44.54
CA LEU A 171 -51.80 46.33 45.30
C LEU A 171 -52.08 47.75 45.82
N GLU A 172 -51.06 48.47 46.29
CA GLU A 172 -51.19 49.88 46.66
C GLU A 172 -51.48 50.76 45.44
N ALA A 173 -50.81 50.51 44.31
CA ALA A 173 -51.09 51.20 43.04
C ALA A 173 -52.53 51.00 42.57
N SER A 174 -53.07 49.79 42.76
CA SER A 174 -54.45 49.45 42.39
C SER A 174 -55.48 50.29 43.14
N LYS A 175 -55.23 50.61 44.42
CA LYS A 175 -56.09 51.50 45.21
C LYS A 175 -56.12 52.93 44.68
N MET A 176 -55.03 53.38 44.05
CA MET A 176 -54.88 54.71 43.45
C MET A 176 -55.25 54.76 41.96
N LYS A 177 -55.84 53.69 41.40
CA LYS A 177 -56.19 53.59 39.97
C LYS A 177 -57.03 54.76 39.45
N ALA A 178 -57.93 55.30 40.27
CA ALA A 178 -58.81 56.42 39.89
C ALA A 178 -58.05 57.75 39.77
N THR A 179 -56.96 57.92 40.52
CA THR A 179 -56.22 59.18 40.63
C THR A 179 -54.93 59.16 39.81
N GLN A 180 -54.27 58.00 39.71
CA GLN A 180 -52.97 57.86 39.02
C GLN A 180 -52.86 56.53 38.25
N PRO A 181 -53.53 56.42 37.07
CA PRO A 181 -53.54 55.18 36.28
C PRO A 181 -52.15 54.77 35.76
N GLN A 182 -51.25 55.74 35.55
CA GLN A 182 -49.88 55.48 35.08
C GLN A 182 -49.06 54.68 36.11
N LEU A 183 -49.30 54.86 37.40
CA LEU A 183 -48.56 54.17 38.46
C LEU A 183 -48.95 52.68 38.52
N LEU A 184 -50.23 52.37 38.31
CA LEU A 184 -50.69 51.00 38.17
C LEU A 184 -50.08 50.30 36.96
N GLU A 185 -50.04 50.95 35.80
CA GLU A 185 -49.41 50.35 34.61
C GLU A 185 -47.90 50.17 34.79
N ALA A 186 -47.19 51.12 35.41
CA ALA A 186 -45.76 50.95 35.73
C ALA A 186 -45.51 49.75 36.66
N ALA A 187 -46.37 49.54 37.67
CA ALA A 187 -46.28 48.37 38.55
C ALA A 187 -46.55 47.06 37.82
N LYS A 188 -47.53 47.04 36.88
CA LYS A 188 -47.77 45.87 36.01
C LYS A 188 -46.59 45.60 35.08
N GLU A 189 -46.01 46.63 34.47
CA GLU A 189 -44.84 46.50 33.60
C GLU A 189 -43.63 45.91 34.34
N LYS A 190 -43.40 46.34 35.59
CA LYS A 190 -42.35 45.76 36.45
C LYS A 190 -42.50 44.24 36.60
N LEU A 191 -43.72 43.74 36.83
CA LEU A 191 -44.00 42.30 36.94
C LEU A 191 -43.91 41.59 35.57
N ARG A 192 -44.34 42.23 34.48
CA ARG A 192 -44.18 41.68 33.12
C ARG A 192 -42.71 41.53 32.71
N ASN A 193 -41.83 42.44 33.16
CA ASN A 193 -40.40 42.35 32.93
C ASN A 193 -39.78 41.10 33.59
N TRP A 194 -40.37 40.63 34.69
CA TRP A 194 -40.05 39.37 35.35
C TRP A 194 -40.80 38.16 34.79
N LYS A 195 -41.41 38.31 33.61
CA LYS A 195 -42.12 37.27 32.85
C LYS A 195 -43.35 36.70 33.55
N LEU A 196 -43.94 37.42 34.51
CA LEU A 196 -45.28 37.07 35.00
C LEU A 196 -46.29 37.27 33.88
N THR A 197 -47.18 36.30 33.69
CA THR A 197 -48.26 36.37 32.72
C THR A 197 -49.33 37.38 33.17
N ASN A 198 -50.06 37.99 32.23
CA ASN A 198 -51.17 38.88 32.57
C ASN A 198 -52.19 38.17 33.48
N SER A 199 -52.47 36.88 33.23
CA SER A 199 -53.36 36.09 34.09
C SER A 199 -52.86 35.98 35.54
N GLN A 200 -51.55 35.82 35.76
CA GLN A 200 -50.98 35.81 37.11
C GLN A 200 -51.09 37.18 37.78
N ILE A 201 -50.86 38.27 37.03
CA ILE A 201 -50.98 39.65 37.53
C ILE A 201 -52.44 39.96 37.91
N ASP A 202 -53.40 39.59 37.06
CA ASP A 202 -54.82 39.80 37.29
C ASP A 202 -55.30 38.98 38.51
N GLN A 203 -54.84 37.74 38.66
CA GLN A 203 -55.11 36.93 39.86
C GLN A 203 -54.57 37.57 41.14
N ILE A 204 -53.42 38.24 41.10
CA ILE A 204 -52.88 38.95 42.27
C ILE A 204 -53.79 40.15 42.62
N LEU A 205 -54.22 40.91 41.61
CA LEU A 205 -55.13 42.04 41.79
C LEU A 205 -56.51 41.61 42.31
N GLU A 206 -57.07 40.52 41.78
CA GLU A 206 -58.37 39.98 42.20
C GLU A 206 -58.32 39.39 43.60
N SER A 207 -57.25 38.64 43.93
CA SER A 207 -57.11 38.02 45.25
C SER A 207 -56.86 39.04 46.35
N GLY A 208 -56.22 40.18 46.05
CA GLY A 208 -55.84 41.19 47.03
C GLY A 208 -54.80 40.74 48.07
N VAL A 209 -54.24 39.53 47.91
CA VAL A 209 -53.31 38.91 48.86
C VAL A 209 -51.96 38.68 48.18
N VAL A 210 -50.89 39.00 48.90
CA VAL A 210 -49.52 38.77 48.45
C VAL A 210 -49.20 37.28 48.52
N LYS A 211 -48.74 36.70 47.41
CA LYS A 211 -48.25 35.32 47.36
C LYS A 211 -46.76 35.32 47.69
N GLU A 212 -46.31 34.35 48.48
CA GLU A 212 -44.90 34.18 48.84
C GLU A 212 -44.21 33.11 47.98
N SER A 213 -44.95 32.08 47.58
CA SER A 213 -44.43 30.95 46.78
C SER A 213 -44.91 31.05 45.33
N PHE A 214 -43.97 31.14 44.40
CA PHE A 214 -44.25 31.34 42.98
C PHE A 214 -43.91 30.12 42.13
N PRO A 215 -44.83 29.66 41.27
CA PRO A 215 -44.53 28.61 40.32
C PRO A 215 -43.61 29.15 39.22
N LEU A 216 -42.42 28.58 39.11
CA LEU A 216 -41.57 28.71 37.93
C LEU A 216 -42.10 27.76 36.86
N LEU A 217 -42.37 28.30 35.67
CA LEU A 217 -42.90 27.54 34.53
C LEU A 217 -41.78 27.22 33.53
N ALA A 218 -41.89 26.09 32.83
CA ALA A 218 -40.97 25.74 31.75
C ALA A 218 -41.24 26.58 30.49
N ASP A 219 -40.20 27.16 29.91
CA ASP A 219 -40.30 27.97 28.68
C ASP A 219 -40.42 27.12 27.41
N ASN A 220 -39.84 25.91 27.44
CA ASN A 220 -39.79 24.96 26.34
C ASN A 220 -40.15 23.54 26.81
N SER A 221 -40.63 22.73 25.88
CA SER A 221 -40.88 21.30 26.13
C SER A 221 -39.62 20.49 25.82
N GLY A 222 -39.33 19.44 26.58
CA GLY A 222 -38.19 18.57 26.34
C GLY A 222 -37.80 17.73 27.55
N TYR A 223 -36.67 17.03 27.46
CA TYR A 223 -36.10 16.24 28.54
C TYR A 223 -35.05 17.05 29.31
N VAL A 224 -35.05 16.95 30.63
CA VAL A 224 -34.03 17.61 31.46
C VAL A 224 -32.71 16.85 31.36
N THR A 225 -31.70 17.43 30.72
CA THR A 225 -30.37 16.82 30.59
C THR A 225 -29.51 17.10 31.80
N ASN A 226 -29.49 18.37 32.25
CA ASN A 226 -28.72 18.81 33.41
C ASN A 226 -29.62 19.55 34.41
N LYS A 227 -29.42 19.25 35.70
CA LYS A 227 -30.03 19.95 36.83
C LYS A 227 -28.92 20.64 37.63
N LEU A 228 -28.93 21.97 37.65
CA LEU A 228 -27.87 22.79 38.24
C LEU A 228 -28.21 23.32 39.64
N VAL A 229 -29.41 23.05 40.14
CA VAL A 229 -29.88 23.55 41.43
C VAL A 229 -30.56 22.46 42.25
N ASN A 230 -30.54 22.64 43.55
CA ASN A 230 -31.19 21.81 44.55
C ASN A 230 -32.21 22.62 45.36
N ARG A 231 -32.98 21.88 46.16
CA ARG A 231 -33.94 22.50 47.07
C ARG A 231 -33.20 23.34 48.11
N HIS A 232 -33.75 24.51 48.40
CA HIS A 232 -33.19 25.55 49.28
C HIS A 232 -32.02 26.35 48.71
N ASP A 233 -31.58 26.07 47.48
CA ASP A 233 -30.59 26.92 46.82
C ASP A 233 -31.17 28.30 46.52
N HIS A 234 -30.29 29.31 46.60
CA HIS A 234 -30.61 30.65 46.14
C HIS A 234 -30.23 30.78 44.67
N VAL A 235 -31.14 31.33 43.88
CA VAL A 235 -30.94 31.60 42.46
C VAL A 235 -30.98 33.10 42.21
N ALA A 236 -30.01 33.58 41.43
CA ALA A 236 -30.01 34.94 40.92
C ALA A 236 -30.90 35.05 39.67
N GLN A 237 -31.30 36.27 39.31
CA GLN A 237 -31.94 36.53 38.03
C GLN A 237 -30.98 36.17 36.88
N GLY A 238 -31.45 35.38 35.92
CA GLY A 238 -30.68 34.87 34.80
C GLY A 238 -29.86 33.61 35.10
N GLN A 239 -29.81 33.14 36.35
CA GLN A 239 -29.14 31.89 36.69
C GLN A 239 -29.85 30.70 36.05
N VAL A 240 -29.09 29.83 35.39
CA VAL A 240 -29.59 28.60 34.78
C VAL A 240 -29.90 27.58 35.87
N ILE A 241 -31.10 27.01 35.80
CA ILE A 241 -31.66 26.04 36.75
C ILE A 241 -31.65 24.64 36.12
N TYR A 242 -32.10 24.54 34.87
CA TYR A 242 -32.11 23.31 34.10
C TYR A 242 -31.58 23.54 32.69
N GLU A 243 -31.06 22.47 32.11
CA GLU A 243 -30.87 22.34 30.67
C GLU A 243 -31.93 21.37 30.15
N ILE A 244 -32.70 21.81 29.16
CA ILE A 244 -33.82 21.07 28.57
C ILE A 244 -33.51 20.84 27.10
N VAL A 245 -33.67 19.60 26.66
CA VAL A 245 -33.40 19.20 25.28
C VAL A 245 -34.67 18.66 24.63
N ASP A 246 -35.02 19.18 23.45
CA ASP A 246 -36.05 18.54 22.63
C ASP A 246 -35.42 17.45 21.74
N LEU A 247 -35.83 16.21 21.98
CA LEU A 247 -35.35 15.02 21.23
C LEU A 247 -36.26 14.67 20.04
N SER A 248 -37.19 15.54 19.66
CA SER A 248 -38.07 15.35 18.48
C SER A 248 -37.29 15.26 17.16
N SER A 249 -36.13 15.90 17.10
CA SER A 249 -35.13 15.78 16.04
C SER A 249 -33.77 15.47 16.67
N VAL A 250 -33.01 14.58 16.05
CA VAL A 250 -31.66 14.23 16.49
C VAL A 250 -30.70 14.31 15.33
N TRP A 251 -29.43 14.54 15.66
CA TRP A 251 -28.34 14.45 14.70
C TRP A 251 -27.71 13.08 14.80
N VAL A 252 -27.39 12.51 13.65
CA VAL A 252 -26.54 11.33 13.55
C VAL A 252 -25.22 11.81 12.97
N LEU A 253 -24.17 11.75 13.78
CA LEU A 253 -22.83 12.17 13.40
C LEU A 253 -22.04 10.94 12.99
N PHE A 254 -21.71 10.86 11.70
CA PHE A 254 -20.81 9.85 11.15
C PHE A 254 -19.38 10.37 11.11
N ASP A 255 -18.45 9.50 11.46
CA ASP A 255 -17.03 9.74 11.38
C ASP A 255 -16.56 9.40 9.97
N VAL A 256 -16.10 10.42 9.24
CA VAL A 256 -15.58 10.31 7.89
C VAL A 256 -14.07 10.48 7.96
N TYR A 257 -13.32 9.44 7.59
CA TYR A 257 -11.86 9.51 7.52
C TYR A 257 -11.42 10.48 6.42
N GLU A 258 -10.29 11.14 6.63
CA GLU A 258 -9.67 12.04 5.64
C GLU A 258 -9.51 11.38 4.27
N SER A 259 -9.09 10.11 4.23
CA SER A 259 -9.01 9.34 2.98
C SER A 259 -10.35 9.28 2.28
N ASP A 260 -11.44 9.11 3.03
CA ASP A 260 -12.78 8.88 2.49
C ASP A 260 -13.56 10.14 2.08
N MET A 261 -13.06 11.31 2.44
CA MET A 261 -13.76 12.59 2.27
C MET A 261 -14.05 12.96 0.81
N THR A 262 -13.26 12.46 -0.15
CA THR A 262 -13.51 12.70 -1.59
C THR A 262 -14.77 11.99 -2.10
N TRP A 263 -15.24 10.96 -1.40
CA TRP A 263 -16.40 10.16 -1.79
C TRP A 263 -17.66 10.49 -0.98
N VAL A 264 -17.56 11.33 0.05
CA VAL A 264 -18.69 11.73 0.89
C VAL A 264 -19.09 13.16 0.56
N GLN A 265 -20.31 13.36 0.04
CA GLN A 265 -20.82 14.67 -0.35
C GLN A 265 -22.09 15.04 0.41
N LYS A 266 -22.32 16.34 0.51
CA LYS A 266 -23.58 16.86 1.06
C LYS A 266 -24.75 16.45 0.16
N GLY A 267 -25.79 15.88 0.76
CA GLY A 267 -26.97 15.36 0.06
C GLY A 267 -26.97 13.85 -0.13
N ASP A 268 -25.84 13.19 0.11
CA ASP A 268 -25.74 11.74 0.02
C ASP A 268 -26.67 11.06 1.02
N LYS A 269 -27.34 9.99 0.58
CA LYS A 269 -28.25 9.20 1.43
C LYS A 269 -27.46 8.10 2.11
N VAL A 270 -27.49 8.10 3.44
CA VAL A 270 -26.84 7.08 4.27
C VAL A 270 -27.92 6.24 4.94
N PRO A 271 -28.16 4.99 4.50
CA PRO A 271 -28.85 4.01 5.32
C PRO A 271 -27.97 3.64 6.52
N PHE A 272 -28.56 3.59 7.70
CA PHE A 272 -27.86 3.25 8.94
C PHE A 272 -28.70 2.41 9.89
N THR A 273 -28.01 1.64 10.71
CA THR A 273 -28.59 0.83 11.78
C THR A 273 -28.04 1.29 13.12
N VAL A 274 -28.81 1.07 14.17
CA VAL A 274 -28.42 1.37 15.55
C VAL A 274 -28.18 0.06 16.26
N ALA A 275 -27.04 -0.11 16.93
CA ALA A 275 -26.69 -1.37 17.57
C ALA A 275 -27.72 -1.82 18.63
N SER A 276 -28.39 -0.86 19.29
CA SER A 276 -29.42 -1.13 20.29
C SER A 276 -30.79 -1.50 19.70
N LEU A 277 -30.99 -1.37 18.39
CA LEU A 277 -32.25 -1.65 17.68
C LEU A 277 -31.98 -2.56 16.46
N PRO A 278 -31.64 -3.84 16.67
CA PRO A 278 -31.35 -4.75 15.57
C PRO A 278 -32.59 -4.96 14.68
N GLY A 279 -32.39 -4.94 13.37
CA GLY A 279 -33.45 -5.17 12.37
C GLY A 279 -34.21 -3.92 11.91
N GLU A 280 -34.03 -2.76 12.57
CA GLU A 280 -34.55 -1.48 12.09
C GLU A 280 -33.48 -0.74 11.28
N THR A 281 -33.81 -0.38 10.04
CA THR A 281 -32.98 0.49 9.19
C THR A 281 -33.57 1.89 9.15
N PHE A 282 -32.71 2.87 9.41
CA PHE A 282 -33.02 4.28 9.27
C PHE A 282 -32.30 4.82 8.05
N SER A 283 -32.81 5.89 7.47
CA SER A 283 -32.16 6.55 6.34
C SER A 283 -32.22 8.05 6.54
N GLY A 284 -31.12 8.73 6.26
CA GLY A 284 -31.06 10.19 6.27
C GLY A 284 -30.05 10.69 5.24
N ALA A 285 -30.17 11.97 4.89
CA ALA A 285 -29.24 12.63 3.98
C ALA A 285 -28.21 13.45 4.76
N ILE A 286 -26.97 13.46 4.29
CA ILE A 286 -25.90 14.28 4.88
C ILE A 286 -26.25 15.76 4.67
N SER A 287 -26.52 16.47 5.77
CA SER A 287 -26.91 17.89 5.75
C SER A 287 -25.69 18.81 5.84
N PHE A 288 -24.63 18.35 6.48
CA PHE A 288 -23.41 19.11 6.73
C PHE A 288 -22.23 18.19 6.95
N ILE A 289 -21.04 18.62 6.53
CA ILE A 289 -19.77 17.94 6.79
C ILE A 289 -18.88 18.99 7.46
N ASP A 290 -18.32 18.65 8.62
CA ASP A 290 -17.48 19.56 9.37
C ASP A 290 -16.24 19.95 8.53
N PRO A 291 -15.93 21.25 8.41
CA PRO A 291 -14.76 21.70 7.64
C PRO A 291 -13.44 21.46 8.38
N ILE A 292 -13.50 21.12 9.67
CA ILE A 292 -12.34 20.90 10.53
C ILE A 292 -12.25 19.40 10.83
N ILE A 293 -11.08 18.82 10.52
CA ILE A 293 -10.76 17.44 10.86
C ILE A 293 -10.21 17.40 12.29
N ASP A 294 -10.68 16.46 13.10
CA ASP A 294 -10.14 16.23 14.43
C ASP A 294 -8.68 15.75 14.36
N ALA A 295 -7.78 16.45 15.04
CA ALA A 295 -6.34 16.20 14.92
C ALA A 295 -5.88 14.86 15.53
N GLN A 296 -6.64 14.31 16.48
CA GLN A 296 -6.29 13.06 17.15
C GLN A 296 -6.80 11.85 16.37
N THR A 297 -8.04 11.93 15.88
CA THR A 297 -8.74 10.82 15.23
C THR A 297 -8.65 10.86 13.71
N ARG A 298 -8.23 12.00 13.12
CA ARG A 298 -8.16 12.24 11.66
C ARG A 298 -9.50 12.02 10.94
N VAL A 299 -10.61 12.29 11.63
CA VAL A 299 -11.97 12.21 11.07
C VAL A 299 -12.64 13.58 11.05
N ALA A 300 -13.47 13.81 10.03
CA ALA A 300 -14.46 14.88 9.99
C ALA A 300 -15.84 14.31 10.37
N LYS A 301 -16.70 15.10 11.02
CA LYS A 301 -18.06 14.68 11.33
C LYS A 301 -18.98 15.00 10.15
N ALA A 302 -19.62 13.98 9.58
CA ALA A 302 -20.72 14.14 8.65
C ALA A 302 -22.05 14.05 9.42
N ARG A 303 -22.79 15.16 9.44
CA ARG A 303 -24.05 15.29 10.14
C ARG A 303 -25.23 14.91 9.25
N VAL A 304 -26.06 14.02 9.75
CA VAL A 304 -27.34 13.62 9.18
C VAL A 304 -28.45 14.04 10.14
N GLU A 305 -29.45 14.77 9.67
CA GLU A 305 -30.59 15.20 10.48
C GLU A 305 -31.74 14.18 10.36
N VAL A 306 -32.22 13.67 11.50
CA VAL A 306 -33.21 12.60 11.54
C VAL A 306 -34.36 12.96 12.48
N LYS A 307 -35.58 12.88 11.96
CA LYS A 307 -36.79 13.04 12.78
C LYS A 307 -36.98 11.83 13.68
N ASN A 308 -37.16 12.07 14.98
CA ASN A 308 -37.24 11.06 16.02
C ASN A 308 -38.65 11.02 16.65
N SER A 309 -39.70 10.93 15.82
CA SER A 309 -41.09 10.99 16.28
C SER A 309 -41.47 9.91 17.29
N ALA A 310 -40.81 8.74 17.22
CA ALA A 310 -41.04 7.63 18.15
C ALA A 310 -40.12 7.67 19.39
N SER A 311 -39.26 8.68 19.54
CA SER A 311 -38.26 8.78 20.63
C SER A 311 -37.39 7.53 20.81
N LYS A 312 -37.19 6.77 19.72
CA LYS A 312 -36.40 5.53 19.71
C LYS A 312 -34.90 5.81 19.70
N LEU A 313 -34.50 6.85 18.97
CA LEU A 313 -33.10 7.28 18.88
C LEU A 313 -32.78 8.10 20.12
N LYS A 314 -31.91 7.59 20.98
CA LYS A 314 -31.42 8.30 22.15
C LYS A 314 -30.01 8.81 21.87
N PRO A 315 -29.63 10.00 22.38
CA PRO A 315 -28.26 10.47 22.30
C PRO A 315 -27.26 9.44 22.85
N GLU A 316 -26.04 9.47 22.32
CA GLU A 316 -24.92 8.55 22.61
C GLU A 316 -25.12 7.10 22.14
N MET A 317 -26.19 6.78 21.41
CA MET A 317 -26.31 5.48 20.74
C MET A 317 -25.34 5.37 19.56
N PHE A 318 -24.65 4.23 19.45
CA PHE A 318 -23.79 3.93 18.30
C PHE A 318 -24.58 3.60 17.05
N VAL A 319 -24.14 4.15 15.92
CA VAL A 319 -24.71 3.89 14.60
C VAL A 319 -23.65 3.34 13.65
N SER A 320 -24.11 2.49 12.73
CA SER A 320 -23.31 2.03 11.60
C SER A 320 -24.11 2.28 10.34
N GLY A 321 -23.54 3.04 9.42
CA GLY A 321 -24.08 3.30 8.10
C GLY A 321 -23.15 2.78 7.01
N THR A 322 -23.72 2.58 5.82
CA THR A 322 -22.95 2.29 4.63
C THR A 322 -23.38 3.29 3.57
N LEU A 323 -22.45 4.09 3.09
CA LEU A 323 -22.66 5.03 2.00
C LEU A 323 -22.18 4.38 0.70
N GLU A 324 -23.02 4.40 -0.32
CA GLU A 324 -22.67 4.02 -1.68
C GLU A 324 -22.40 5.29 -2.49
N ALA A 325 -21.12 5.58 -2.73
CA ALA A 325 -20.69 6.74 -3.50
C ALA A 325 -20.44 6.34 -4.95
N ASN A 326 -21.16 6.96 -5.88
CA ASN A 326 -20.92 6.80 -7.31
C ASN A 326 -19.72 7.65 -7.73
N LEU A 327 -18.79 7.10 -8.50
CA LEU A 327 -17.71 7.92 -9.05
C LEU A 327 -18.25 8.95 -10.04
N PRO A 328 -17.95 10.26 -9.87
CA PRO A 328 -18.20 11.26 -10.89
C PRO A 328 -17.19 11.08 -12.03
N GLY A 329 -17.53 10.24 -13.00
CA GLY A 329 -16.72 10.01 -14.19
C GLY A 329 -17.43 9.06 -15.15
N LYS A 330 -17.80 9.56 -16.34
CA LYS A 330 -18.40 8.79 -17.45
C LYS A 330 -17.47 7.73 -18.07
N ALA A 331 -16.30 7.48 -17.49
CA ALA A 331 -15.39 6.47 -17.98
C ALA A 331 -15.82 5.12 -17.41
N GLU A 332 -16.27 4.23 -18.28
CA GLU A 332 -16.26 2.80 -18.02
C GLU A 332 -14.88 2.41 -17.52
N ASN A 333 -14.78 2.14 -16.22
CA ASN A 333 -13.52 1.74 -15.60
C ASN A 333 -13.51 0.23 -15.43
N ILE A 334 -12.36 -0.37 -15.68
CA ILE A 334 -12.15 -1.78 -15.40
C ILE A 334 -12.06 -1.95 -13.89
N VAL A 335 -12.92 -2.81 -13.34
CA VAL A 335 -12.95 -3.13 -11.91
C VAL A 335 -12.57 -4.59 -11.71
N VAL A 336 -11.58 -4.83 -10.83
CA VAL A 336 -11.12 -6.19 -10.49
C VAL A 336 -11.28 -6.44 -8.99
N PRO A 337 -11.66 -7.65 -8.57
CA PRO A 337 -11.69 -8.01 -7.15
C PRO A 337 -10.30 -7.88 -6.50
N LYS A 338 -10.25 -7.48 -5.23
CA LYS A 338 -9.00 -7.40 -4.47
C LYS A 338 -8.23 -8.72 -4.45
N THR A 339 -8.94 -9.84 -4.46
CA THR A 339 -8.36 -11.19 -4.41
C THR A 339 -7.61 -11.57 -5.70
N ALA A 340 -7.90 -10.90 -6.82
CA ALA A 340 -7.22 -11.12 -8.10
C ALA A 340 -5.85 -10.41 -8.17
N VAL A 341 -5.66 -9.39 -7.34
CA VAL A 341 -4.49 -8.51 -7.40
C VAL A 341 -3.45 -8.96 -6.39
N MET A 342 -2.26 -9.26 -6.89
CA MET A 342 -1.11 -9.64 -6.08
C MET A 342 -0.14 -8.46 -5.97
N TRP A 343 0.42 -8.26 -4.78
CA TRP A 343 1.21 -7.07 -4.44
C TRP A 343 2.64 -7.44 -4.11
N THR A 344 3.62 -6.78 -4.73
CA THR A 344 5.05 -6.93 -4.38
C THR A 344 5.59 -5.70 -3.65
N GLY A 345 4.71 -4.87 -3.08
CA GLY A 345 5.03 -3.58 -2.46
C GLY A 345 5.11 -2.43 -3.48
N GLN A 346 5.95 -2.56 -4.51
CA GLN A 346 6.09 -1.51 -5.55
C GLN A 346 5.25 -1.74 -6.79
N ARG A 347 4.91 -2.99 -7.12
CA ARG A 347 4.07 -3.33 -8.28
C ARG A 347 2.83 -4.11 -7.87
N SER A 348 1.82 -4.01 -8.72
CA SER A 348 0.60 -4.78 -8.64
C SER A 348 0.50 -5.66 -9.88
N VAL A 349 0.25 -6.95 -9.70
CA VAL A 349 0.20 -7.93 -10.79
C VAL A 349 -1.07 -8.76 -10.72
N VAL A 350 -1.53 -9.20 -11.89
CA VAL A 350 -2.70 -10.07 -12.06
C VAL A 350 -2.35 -11.20 -13.01
N TYR A 351 -3.00 -12.35 -12.87
CA TYR A 351 -2.85 -13.47 -13.78
C TYR A 351 -4.01 -13.50 -14.76
N VAL A 352 -3.72 -13.26 -16.04
CA VAL A 352 -4.69 -13.31 -17.14
C VAL A 352 -4.71 -14.72 -17.71
N LYS A 353 -5.89 -15.31 -17.81
CA LYS A 353 -6.13 -16.61 -18.43
C LYS A 353 -6.10 -16.46 -19.95
N VAL A 354 -5.25 -17.24 -20.59
CA VAL A 354 -5.17 -17.39 -22.04
C VAL A 354 -5.66 -18.78 -22.38
N ALA A 355 -6.75 -18.88 -23.14
CA ALA A 355 -7.31 -20.17 -23.53
C ALA A 355 -6.44 -20.84 -24.60
N SER A 356 -6.00 -22.07 -24.34
CA SER A 356 -5.39 -22.96 -25.33
C SER A 356 -6.22 -24.25 -25.44
N ASN A 357 -6.13 -24.93 -26.59
CA ASN A 357 -7.01 -26.03 -26.99
C ASN A 357 -6.97 -27.27 -26.08
N GLN A 358 -5.95 -27.41 -25.21
CA GLN A 358 -5.76 -28.59 -24.35
C GLN A 358 -5.41 -28.27 -22.88
N SER A 359 -4.99 -27.04 -22.58
CA SER A 359 -4.61 -26.63 -21.22
C SER A 359 -4.96 -25.17 -20.92
N VAL A 360 -5.28 -24.86 -19.66
CA VAL A 360 -5.55 -23.48 -19.23
C VAL A 360 -4.23 -22.83 -18.86
N SER A 361 -3.86 -21.77 -19.58
CA SER A 361 -2.61 -21.05 -19.34
C SER A 361 -2.86 -19.72 -18.67
N PHE A 362 -1.95 -19.29 -17.80
CA PHE A 362 -1.99 -18.00 -17.11
C PHE A 362 -0.73 -17.19 -17.41
N VAL A 363 -0.91 -15.92 -17.76
CA VAL A 363 0.18 -14.96 -18.00
C VAL A 363 0.14 -13.90 -16.91
N ILE A 364 1.28 -13.63 -16.27
CA ILE A 364 1.40 -12.53 -15.32
C ILE A 364 1.41 -11.20 -16.07
N ARG A 365 0.65 -10.22 -15.57
CA ARG A 365 0.63 -8.87 -16.14
C ARG A 365 0.68 -7.83 -15.04
N GLU A 366 1.55 -6.83 -15.21
CA GLU A 366 1.61 -5.69 -14.30
C GLU A 366 0.44 -4.74 -14.60
N VAL A 367 -0.23 -4.26 -13.55
CA VAL A 367 -1.38 -3.37 -13.63
C VAL A 367 -1.18 -2.12 -12.79
N VAL A 368 -1.68 -0.99 -13.29
CA VAL A 368 -1.70 0.26 -12.53
C VAL A 368 -3.05 0.39 -11.85
N LEU A 369 -3.07 0.28 -10.52
CA LEU A 369 -4.29 0.39 -9.74
C LEU A 369 -4.70 1.85 -9.52
N GLY A 370 -6.01 2.07 -9.51
CA GLY A 370 -6.68 3.27 -9.05
C GLY A 370 -7.22 3.13 -7.62
N PRO A 371 -8.20 3.97 -7.23
CA PRO A 371 -8.78 3.94 -5.90
C PRO A 371 -9.42 2.58 -5.55
N ALA A 372 -9.36 2.22 -4.26
CA ALA A 372 -10.08 1.08 -3.71
C ALA A 372 -11.57 1.39 -3.54
N LEU A 373 -12.43 0.45 -3.95
CA LEU A 373 -13.90 0.57 -3.92
C LEU A 373 -14.58 -0.23 -2.79
N GLY A 374 -13.81 -0.71 -1.81
CA GLY A 374 -14.26 -1.71 -0.85
C GLY A 374 -13.57 -3.03 -1.14
N ASP A 375 -14.26 -3.99 -1.75
CA ASP A 375 -13.74 -5.33 -2.07
C ASP A 375 -13.10 -5.44 -3.46
N SER A 376 -13.02 -4.32 -4.19
CA SER A 376 -12.47 -4.25 -5.54
C SER A 376 -11.52 -3.05 -5.72
N TYR A 377 -10.66 -3.12 -6.74
CA TYR A 377 -9.83 -2.02 -7.22
C TYR A 377 -10.26 -1.58 -8.61
N ILE A 378 -10.14 -0.28 -8.87
CA ILE A 378 -10.14 0.23 -10.25
C ILE A 378 -8.78 -0.08 -10.88
N VAL A 379 -8.76 -0.54 -12.13
CA VAL A 379 -7.54 -0.67 -12.92
C VAL A 379 -7.51 0.47 -13.94
N LYS A 380 -6.44 1.28 -13.90
CA LYS A 380 -6.22 2.37 -14.85
C LYS A 380 -5.59 1.87 -16.14
N GLU A 381 -4.62 0.98 -16.02
CA GLU A 381 -3.83 0.45 -17.14
C GLU A 381 -3.44 -1.01 -16.87
N GLY A 382 -3.24 -1.77 -17.96
CA GLY A 382 -2.73 -3.14 -17.92
C GLY A 382 -3.79 -4.24 -18.10
N LEU A 383 -5.08 -3.93 -18.17
CA LEU A 383 -6.12 -4.90 -18.50
C LEU A 383 -7.06 -4.34 -19.57
N GLU A 384 -7.66 -5.24 -20.32
CA GLU A 384 -8.69 -4.94 -21.32
C GLU A 384 -10.04 -5.55 -20.92
N ASN A 385 -11.12 -4.95 -21.40
CA ASN A 385 -12.47 -5.42 -21.12
C ASN A 385 -12.71 -6.76 -21.84
N GLY A 386 -13.28 -7.74 -21.13
CA GLY A 386 -13.52 -9.09 -21.65
C GLY A 386 -12.37 -10.09 -21.42
N GLU A 387 -11.22 -9.65 -20.88
CA GLU A 387 -10.17 -10.58 -20.45
C GLU A 387 -10.62 -11.39 -19.23
N GLU A 388 -10.17 -12.63 -19.11
CA GLU A 388 -10.49 -13.49 -17.97
C GLU A 388 -9.30 -13.54 -17.02
N ILE A 389 -9.48 -13.18 -15.75
CA ILE A 389 -8.40 -13.13 -14.74
C ILE A 389 -8.63 -14.15 -13.62
N ALA A 390 -7.56 -14.64 -13.01
CA ALA A 390 -7.65 -15.46 -11.80
C ALA A 390 -8.04 -14.60 -10.60
N VAL A 391 -9.14 -14.95 -9.93
CA VAL A 391 -9.65 -14.25 -8.73
C VAL A 391 -9.38 -15.01 -7.44
N ASN A 392 -9.19 -16.33 -7.51
CA ASN A 392 -8.82 -17.18 -6.38
C ASN A 392 -7.69 -18.13 -6.78
N GLY A 393 -6.89 -18.58 -5.81
CA GLY A 393 -5.74 -19.46 -6.06
C GLY A 393 -4.57 -18.78 -6.80
N THR A 394 -4.54 -17.44 -6.85
CA THR A 394 -3.50 -16.63 -7.52
C THR A 394 -2.09 -16.90 -6.98
N PHE A 395 -1.94 -17.14 -5.68
CA PHE A 395 -0.66 -17.52 -5.07
C PHE A 395 -0.18 -18.91 -5.54
N SER A 396 -1.08 -19.87 -5.72
CA SER A 396 -0.74 -21.20 -6.22
C SER A 396 -0.24 -21.14 -7.67
N ILE A 397 -0.84 -20.27 -8.49
CA ILE A 397 -0.41 -19.99 -9.87
C ILE A 397 0.98 -19.35 -9.85
N ASP A 398 1.21 -18.36 -8.98
CA ASP A 398 2.50 -17.67 -8.83
C ASP A 398 3.61 -18.62 -8.36
N ALA A 399 3.32 -19.47 -7.37
CA ALA A 399 4.26 -20.49 -6.90
C ALA A 399 4.62 -21.50 -8.00
N ALA A 400 3.63 -21.95 -8.78
CA ALA A 400 3.87 -22.83 -9.92
C ALA A 400 4.71 -22.13 -11.01
N ALA A 401 4.43 -20.86 -11.30
CA ALA A 401 5.22 -20.05 -12.22
C ALA A 401 6.67 -19.91 -11.72
N GLN A 402 6.88 -19.63 -10.43
CA GLN A 402 8.20 -19.50 -9.83
C GLN A 402 8.99 -20.81 -9.84
N LEU A 403 8.34 -21.95 -9.57
CA LEU A 403 8.97 -23.28 -9.64
C LEU A 403 9.33 -23.68 -11.07
N ALA A 404 8.48 -23.32 -12.04
CA ALA A 404 8.78 -23.43 -13.46
C ALA A 404 9.80 -22.37 -13.93
N GLY A 405 10.27 -21.50 -13.01
CA GLY A 405 11.08 -20.32 -13.22
C GLY A 405 10.61 -19.43 -14.36
N LYS A 406 9.28 -19.31 -14.53
CA LYS A 406 8.55 -18.35 -15.34
C LYS A 406 8.42 -17.01 -14.59
N PRO A 407 8.03 -15.91 -15.26
CA PRO A 407 7.81 -14.63 -14.58
C PRO A 407 6.80 -14.76 -13.41
N SER A 408 7.15 -14.20 -12.26
CA SER A 408 6.41 -14.27 -11.01
C SER A 408 6.49 -12.95 -10.21
N MET A 409 5.82 -12.91 -9.07
CA MET A 409 5.90 -11.85 -8.06
C MET A 409 7.32 -11.58 -7.57
N MET A 410 8.22 -12.57 -7.62
CA MET A 410 9.61 -12.41 -7.22
C MET A 410 10.56 -12.26 -8.40
N ASN A 411 10.16 -12.70 -9.60
CA ASN A 411 11.04 -12.70 -10.77
C ASN A 411 10.38 -12.03 -11.98
N ARG A 412 10.90 -10.89 -12.44
CA ARG A 412 10.31 -10.12 -13.56
C ARG A 412 10.49 -10.77 -14.93
N GLN A 413 11.40 -11.73 -15.06
CA GLN A 413 11.65 -12.44 -16.29
C GLN A 413 12.18 -13.84 -15.98
N SER A 414 11.61 -14.87 -16.61
CA SER A 414 12.42 -16.06 -16.87
C SER A 414 13.41 -15.64 -17.95
N ASP A 415 14.66 -15.51 -17.58
CA ASP A 415 15.71 -15.51 -18.57
C ASP A 415 15.59 -16.82 -19.35
N GLY A 416 15.08 -16.74 -20.58
CA GLY A 416 15.34 -17.70 -21.64
C GLY A 416 16.82 -17.67 -22.08
N LYS A 417 17.72 -17.33 -21.16
CA LYS A 417 19.16 -17.31 -21.30
C LYS A 417 19.70 -17.85 -19.98
N ALA A 418 20.37 -18.99 -20.02
CA ALA A 418 21.41 -19.25 -19.03
C ALA A 418 22.21 -17.95 -18.85
N ALA A 419 22.28 -17.45 -17.61
CA ALA A 419 23.14 -16.36 -17.14
C ALA A 419 23.83 -15.56 -18.26
N ALA A 420 23.08 -14.67 -18.92
CA ALA A 420 23.62 -13.73 -19.88
C ALA A 420 23.09 -12.34 -19.54
N PHE A 421 23.85 -11.66 -18.68
CA PHE A 421 23.88 -10.21 -18.51
C PHE A 421 23.41 -9.50 -19.77
N ASN A 422 22.35 -8.68 -19.66
CA ASN A 422 22.09 -7.65 -20.66
C ASN A 422 21.67 -6.36 -19.95
N HIS A 423 22.60 -5.41 -19.98
CA HIS A 423 22.31 -3.99 -20.06
C HIS A 423 21.31 -3.71 -21.18
N ASP A 424 20.39 -2.76 -20.98
CA ASP A 424 20.01 -1.93 -22.12
C ASP A 424 19.77 -0.45 -21.76
N HIS A 425 20.10 0.39 -22.74
CA HIS A 425 20.34 1.83 -22.82
C HIS A 425 21.78 2.29 -22.49
N MET A 426 22.63 2.70 -23.45
CA MET A 426 22.46 2.78 -24.90
C MET A 426 23.85 2.97 -25.57
N VAL A 427 24.04 2.36 -26.75
CA VAL A 427 24.63 2.91 -27.99
C VAL A 427 25.22 1.75 -28.82
N MET A 428 24.63 1.56 -29.99
CA MET A 428 25.03 0.64 -31.05
C MET A 428 26.44 0.98 -31.56
N LEU A 429 27.43 0.12 -31.29
CA LEU A 429 28.58 -0.06 -32.17
C LEU A 429 28.73 -1.55 -32.50
N THR A 430 28.74 -1.81 -33.79
CA THR A 430 28.69 -3.11 -34.46
C THR A 430 29.78 -4.09 -34.03
N GLY A 431 29.34 -5.31 -33.68
CA GLY A 431 29.91 -6.59 -34.11
C GLY A 431 31.31 -7.00 -33.61
N GLN A 432 31.36 -8.00 -32.72
CA GLN A 432 31.95 -9.32 -32.99
C GLN A 432 31.96 -10.17 -31.71
N LYS A 433 31.58 -11.45 -31.87
CA LYS A 433 31.85 -12.53 -30.91
C LYS A 433 33.33 -12.52 -30.51
N THR A 434 33.64 -12.56 -29.22
CA THR A 434 34.90 -13.10 -28.68
C THR A 434 34.52 -13.86 -27.41
N ALA A 435 34.60 -15.19 -27.40
CA ALA A 435 35.82 -16.01 -27.31
C ALA A 435 36.49 -15.85 -25.94
N GLU A 436 36.59 -16.98 -25.24
CA GLU A 436 37.29 -17.15 -23.97
C GLU A 436 38.66 -16.47 -23.98
N SER A 437 38.93 -15.74 -22.90
CA SER A 437 40.24 -15.57 -22.26
C SER A 437 41.48 -15.57 -23.17
N GLN A 438 41.80 -14.41 -23.74
CA GLN A 438 43.18 -13.94 -23.89
C GLN A 438 43.27 -12.43 -23.58
N SER A 439 43.33 -12.09 -22.29
CA SER A 439 43.65 -10.74 -21.84
C SER A 439 45.07 -10.35 -22.30
N GLY A 440 45.20 -9.23 -23.02
CA GLY A 440 46.48 -8.53 -23.19
C GLY A 440 47.32 -8.81 -24.45
N SER A 441 46.83 -9.58 -25.42
CA SER A 441 47.52 -9.78 -26.71
C SER A 441 47.47 -8.50 -27.56
N GLY A 442 48.52 -7.68 -27.52
CA GLY A 442 48.70 -6.51 -28.41
C GLY A 442 48.77 -5.14 -27.71
N VAL A 443 48.53 -5.06 -26.40
CA VAL A 443 48.61 -3.80 -25.63
C VAL A 443 50.00 -3.64 -25.00
N PRO A 444 50.76 -2.56 -25.30
CA PRO A 444 52.07 -2.34 -24.70
C PRO A 444 52.03 -2.14 -23.18
N ALA A 445 53.06 -2.61 -22.48
CA ALA A 445 53.18 -2.42 -21.02
C ALA A 445 53.16 -0.95 -20.60
N ALA A 446 53.67 -0.04 -21.44
CA ALA A 446 53.62 1.40 -21.21
C ALA A 446 52.17 1.93 -21.13
N PHE A 447 51.26 1.41 -21.95
CA PHE A 447 49.85 1.77 -21.92
C PHE A 447 49.16 1.22 -20.67
N ARG A 448 49.42 -0.05 -20.31
CA ARG A 448 48.86 -0.66 -19.09
C ARG A 448 49.30 0.08 -17.82
N ASN A 449 50.53 0.58 -17.79
CA ASN A 449 51.03 1.43 -16.69
C ASN A 449 50.25 2.75 -16.60
N GLN A 450 50.01 3.42 -17.72
CA GLN A 450 49.22 4.66 -17.77
C GLN A 450 47.75 4.43 -17.35
N LEU A 451 47.15 3.32 -17.79
CA LEU A 451 45.80 2.92 -17.38
C LEU A 451 45.72 2.59 -15.88
N THR A 452 46.73 1.92 -15.35
CA THR A 452 46.83 1.62 -13.90
C THR A 452 46.96 2.91 -13.10
N ASP A 453 47.75 3.87 -13.58
CA ASP A 453 47.89 5.19 -12.98
C ASP A 453 46.56 5.96 -12.88
N PHE A 454 45.73 5.85 -13.92
CA PHE A 454 44.37 6.39 -13.92
C PHE A 454 43.44 5.60 -12.97
N ALA A 455 43.50 4.27 -13.00
CA ALA A 455 42.71 3.42 -12.10
C ALA A 455 43.01 3.74 -10.62
N MET A 456 44.27 4.02 -10.25
CA MET A 456 44.64 4.44 -8.90
C MET A 456 44.08 5.82 -8.52
N ALA A 457 44.00 6.75 -9.48
CA ALA A 457 43.33 8.04 -9.27
C ALA A 457 41.81 7.86 -9.10
N TYR A 458 41.21 6.94 -9.85
CA TYR A 458 39.81 6.53 -9.67
C TYR A 458 39.56 5.91 -8.29
N ILE A 459 40.43 5.04 -7.78
CA ILE A 459 40.29 4.47 -6.43
C ILE A 459 40.31 5.57 -5.36
N SER A 460 41.16 6.58 -5.54
CA SER A 460 41.20 7.73 -4.63
C SER A 460 39.87 8.49 -4.63
N LEU A 461 39.30 8.74 -5.81
CA LEU A 461 37.96 9.31 -5.96
C LEU A 461 36.88 8.44 -5.29
N LYS A 462 36.91 7.13 -5.55
CA LYS A 462 35.98 6.14 -4.95
C LYS A 462 36.02 6.21 -3.43
N ASN A 463 37.20 6.32 -2.83
CA ASN A 463 37.37 6.36 -1.38
C ASN A 463 36.80 7.65 -0.76
N GLU A 464 36.85 8.79 -1.45
CA GLU A 464 36.20 10.01 -0.95
C GLU A 464 34.67 9.97 -1.11
N LEU A 465 34.14 9.29 -2.13
CA LEU A 465 32.70 9.02 -2.24
C LEU A 465 32.16 8.09 -1.15
N VAL A 466 33.04 7.23 -0.59
CA VAL A 466 32.73 6.44 0.60
C VAL A 466 32.68 7.31 1.86
N ASN A 467 33.51 8.36 1.95
CA ASN A 467 33.59 9.25 3.11
C ASN A 467 32.58 10.43 3.06
N ASP A 468 31.64 10.43 2.11
CA ASP A 468 30.62 11.48 1.94
C ASP A 468 31.19 12.92 1.78
N ASP A 469 32.41 13.07 1.23
CA ASP A 469 33.06 14.38 1.05
C ASP A 469 33.03 14.85 -0.42
N PRO A 470 32.00 15.65 -0.83
CA PRO A 470 31.83 16.04 -2.22
C PRO A 470 32.89 17.03 -2.72
N GLU A 471 33.48 17.85 -1.84
CA GLU A 471 34.51 18.83 -2.24
C GLU A 471 35.84 18.13 -2.56
N LYS A 472 36.25 17.17 -1.72
CA LYS A 472 37.44 16.36 -2.00
C LYS A 472 37.21 15.43 -3.19
N ALA A 473 36.03 14.83 -3.31
CA ALA A 473 35.67 14.03 -4.48
C ALA A 473 35.78 14.86 -5.77
N GLN A 474 35.28 16.10 -5.77
CA GLN A 474 35.40 17.00 -6.92
C GLN A 474 36.88 17.28 -7.28
N LYS A 475 37.73 17.55 -6.28
CA LYS A 475 39.17 17.79 -6.48
C LYS A 475 39.88 16.55 -7.05
N LEU A 476 39.58 15.37 -6.53
CA LEU A 476 40.16 14.12 -7.01
C LEU A 476 39.66 13.73 -8.39
N ALA A 477 38.40 14.03 -8.73
CA ALA A 477 37.88 13.85 -10.08
C ALA A 477 38.65 14.72 -11.09
N ARG A 478 39.02 15.97 -10.73
CA ARG A 478 39.89 16.81 -11.57
C ARG A 478 41.28 16.22 -11.76
N ALA A 479 41.86 15.64 -10.70
CA ALA A 479 43.15 14.96 -10.78
C ALA A 479 43.09 13.67 -11.63
N ALA A 480 42.01 12.88 -11.49
CA ALA A 480 41.76 11.70 -12.31
C ALA A 480 41.57 12.08 -13.79
N LYS A 481 40.89 13.19 -14.07
CA LYS A 481 40.75 13.75 -15.42
C LYS A 481 42.10 14.10 -16.05
N GLU A 482 42.99 14.73 -15.29
CA GLU A 482 44.34 15.08 -15.76
C GLU A 482 45.21 13.84 -16.02
N LYS A 483 45.03 12.78 -15.23
CA LYS A 483 45.68 11.48 -15.47
C LYS A 483 45.13 10.80 -16.73
N LEU A 484 43.81 10.85 -16.94
CA LEU A 484 43.14 10.29 -18.11
C LEU A 484 43.63 10.96 -19.41
N SER A 485 43.76 12.29 -19.43
CA SER A 485 44.19 13.03 -20.62
C SER A 485 45.68 12.83 -20.98
N LYS A 486 46.47 12.26 -20.08
CA LYS A 486 47.89 11.93 -20.30
C LYS A 486 48.11 10.53 -20.88
N ILE A 487 47.05 9.73 -21.04
CA ILE A 487 47.16 8.40 -21.64
C ILE A 487 47.46 8.56 -23.14
N ASP A 488 48.60 8.02 -23.58
CA ASP A 488 49.09 8.17 -24.95
C ASP A 488 48.41 7.16 -25.87
N MET A 489 47.45 7.64 -26.65
CA MET A 489 46.68 6.84 -27.63
C MET A 489 47.55 6.27 -28.75
N LYS A 490 48.75 6.83 -29.00
CA LYS A 490 49.68 6.35 -30.04
C LYS A 490 50.33 5.02 -29.69
N LEU A 491 50.24 4.60 -28.42
CA LEU A 491 50.73 3.31 -27.97
C LEU A 491 49.84 2.14 -28.45
N LEU A 492 48.59 2.42 -28.85
CA LEU A 492 47.68 1.42 -29.41
C LEU A 492 47.80 1.42 -30.94
N SER A 493 48.72 0.61 -31.47
CA SER A 493 48.98 0.52 -32.92
C SER A 493 47.95 -0.33 -33.68
N ASP A 494 47.18 -1.16 -32.99
CA ASP A 494 46.11 -1.96 -33.57
C ASP A 494 44.82 -1.12 -33.69
N HIS A 495 44.25 -1.05 -34.91
CA HIS A 495 43.06 -0.25 -35.20
C HIS A 495 41.83 -0.68 -34.39
N GLN A 496 41.62 -1.99 -34.16
CA GLN A 496 40.48 -2.48 -33.40
C GLN A 496 40.62 -2.13 -31.92
N VAL A 497 41.83 -2.29 -31.36
CA VAL A 497 42.14 -1.95 -29.97
C VAL A 497 42.06 -0.43 -29.75
N HIS A 498 42.52 0.37 -30.72
CA HIS A 498 42.42 1.82 -30.68
C HIS A 498 40.96 2.30 -30.69
N MET A 499 40.12 1.75 -31.57
CA MET A 499 38.70 2.13 -31.64
C MET A 499 37.93 1.75 -30.37
N ALA A 500 38.22 0.60 -29.77
CA ALA A 500 37.61 0.20 -28.50
C ALA A 500 38.06 1.08 -27.32
N TRP A 501 39.31 1.57 -27.35
CA TRP A 501 39.77 2.55 -26.37
C TRP A 501 39.05 3.88 -26.54
N MET A 502 38.85 4.36 -27.78
CA MET A 502 38.18 5.63 -28.05
C MET A 502 36.74 5.67 -27.55
N SER A 503 35.96 4.60 -27.74
CA SER A 503 34.59 4.52 -27.21
C SER A 503 34.56 4.52 -25.68
N THR A 504 35.51 3.82 -25.06
CA THR A 504 35.62 3.77 -23.60
C THR A 504 36.10 5.10 -23.02
N LEU A 505 37.03 5.77 -23.70
CA LEU A 505 37.57 7.08 -23.31
C LEU A 505 36.49 8.16 -23.28
N GLU A 506 35.60 8.20 -24.29
CA GLU A 506 34.50 9.16 -24.34
C GLU A 506 33.59 9.05 -23.10
N LEU A 507 33.21 7.83 -22.74
CA LEU A 507 32.41 7.54 -21.54
C LEU A 507 33.14 7.90 -20.24
N LEU A 508 34.44 7.61 -20.14
CA LEU A 508 35.27 7.98 -18.98
C LEU A 508 35.36 9.51 -18.83
N GLU A 509 35.61 10.23 -19.92
CA GLU A 509 35.77 11.69 -19.92
C GLU A 509 34.48 12.43 -19.58
N GLU A 510 33.35 12.00 -20.16
CA GLU A 510 32.04 12.58 -19.91
C GLU A 510 31.69 12.49 -18.42
N ASN A 511 31.77 11.30 -17.84
CA ASN A 511 31.34 11.04 -16.48
C ASN A 511 32.30 11.65 -15.43
N ILE A 512 33.61 11.62 -15.67
CA ILE A 512 34.56 12.34 -14.80
C ILE A 512 34.33 13.85 -14.85
N LYS A 513 34.02 14.40 -16.02
CA LYS A 513 33.72 15.84 -16.16
C LYS A 513 32.48 16.23 -15.37
N LEU A 514 31.44 15.39 -15.35
CA LEU A 514 30.25 15.62 -14.52
C LEU A 514 30.60 15.67 -13.03
N ILE A 515 31.34 14.68 -12.52
CA ILE A 515 31.78 14.63 -11.12
C ILE A 515 32.68 15.83 -10.77
N ALA A 516 33.59 16.22 -11.67
CA ALA A 516 34.52 17.34 -11.45
C ALA A 516 33.85 18.73 -11.42
N ASN A 517 32.62 18.84 -11.97
CA ASN A 517 31.89 20.10 -12.12
C ASN A 517 30.72 20.26 -11.15
N THR A 518 30.23 19.17 -10.53
CA THR A 518 29.18 19.23 -9.51
C THR A 518 29.75 19.20 -8.10
N GLY A 519 29.14 19.95 -7.19
CA GLY A 519 29.38 19.89 -5.74
C GLY A 519 28.32 19.08 -4.99
N GLU A 520 27.36 18.48 -5.69
CA GLU A 520 26.28 17.71 -5.10
C GLU A 520 26.61 16.21 -5.07
N LEU A 521 26.64 15.62 -3.87
CA LEU A 521 27.02 14.22 -3.66
C LEU A 521 26.12 13.23 -4.43
N ALA A 522 24.81 13.50 -4.50
CA ALA A 522 23.86 12.65 -5.22
C ALA A 522 24.18 12.59 -6.73
N THR A 523 24.47 13.75 -7.35
CA THR A 523 24.87 13.82 -8.76
C THR A 523 26.24 13.18 -8.99
N GLN A 524 27.18 13.35 -8.06
CA GLN A 524 28.51 12.71 -8.15
C GLN A 524 28.38 11.18 -8.14
N ARG A 525 27.51 10.62 -7.28
CA ARG A 525 27.24 9.18 -7.21
C ARG A 525 26.54 8.64 -8.44
N ALA A 526 25.55 9.38 -8.96
CA ALA A 526 24.87 9.01 -10.19
C ALA A 526 25.83 8.96 -11.38
N ALA A 527 26.75 9.93 -11.51
CA ALA A 527 27.79 9.93 -12.54
C ALA A 527 28.91 8.91 -12.28
N PHE A 528 29.09 8.46 -11.03
CA PHE A 528 30.09 7.45 -10.68
C PHE A 528 29.71 6.04 -11.17
N VAL A 529 28.42 5.70 -11.27
CA VAL A 529 27.92 4.42 -11.79
C VAL A 529 28.41 4.13 -13.23
N PRO A 530 28.16 5.01 -14.23
CA PRO A 530 28.67 4.77 -15.59
C PRO A 530 30.19 4.88 -15.67
N LEU A 531 30.82 5.71 -14.83
CA LEU A 531 32.28 5.81 -14.74
C LEU A 531 32.92 4.49 -14.29
N SER A 532 32.37 3.85 -13.26
CA SER A 532 32.88 2.59 -12.73
C SER A 532 32.75 1.48 -13.77
N SER A 533 31.60 1.37 -14.43
CA SER A 533 31.33 0.45 -15.54
C SER A 533 32.33 0.63 -16.70
N ALA A 534 32.54 1.86 -17.16
CA ALA A 534 33.49 2.13 -18.25
C ALA A 534 34.94 1.78 -17.87
N LEU A 535 35.36 2.06 -16.63
CA LEU A 535 36.70 1.68 -16.18
C LEU A 535 36.87 0.17 -16.06
N MET A 536 35.86 -0.56 -15.58
CA MET A 536 35.93 -2.03 -15.52
C MET A 536 36.10 -2.63 -16.91
N LEU A 537 35.32 -2.18 -17.89
CA LEU A 537 35.48 -2.60 -19.28
C LEU A 537 36.90 -2.33 -19.80
N ALA A 538 37.46 -1.14 -19.51
CA ALA A 538 38.84 -0.83 -19.88
C ALA A 538 39.86 -1.77 -19.22
N VAL A 539 39.70 -2.04 -17.92
CA VAL A 539 40.62 -2.90 -17.16
C VAL A 539 40.54 -4.35 -17.64
N GLU A 540 39.35 -4.85 -17.97
CA GLU A 540 39.15 -6.19 -18.51
C GLU A 540 39.72 -6.33 -19.92
N GLN A 541 39.52 -5.33 -20.78
CA GLN A 541 39.92 -5.38 -22.18
C GLN A 541 41.42 -5.13 -22.38
N PHE A 542 41.99 -4.12 -21.72
CA PHE A 542 43.38 -3.69 -21.95
C PHE A 542 44.36 -4.25 -20.91
N GLY A 543 43.86 -4.71 -19.76
CA GLY A 543 44.66 -5.21 -18.65
C GLY A 543 45.36 -4.11 -17.84
N VAL A 544 45.65 -4.43 -16.58
CA VAL A 544 46.37 -3.56 -15.64
C VAL A 544 47.75 -4.13 -15.31
N ALA A 545 48.66 -3.26 -14.89
CA ALA A 545 50.03 -3.61 -14.51
C ALA A 545 50.20 -3.59 -12.99
N ASN A 546 50.95 -4.54 -12.43
CA ASN A 546 51.50 -4.55 -11.07
C ASN A 546 50.51 -4.44 -9.88
N THR A 547 49.20 -4.40 -10.11
CA THR A 547 48.17 -4.23 -9.07
C THR A 547 47.00 -5.19 -9.30
N THR A 548 46.50 -5.78 -8.22
CA THR A 548 45.27 -6.61 -8.22
C THR A 548 44.08 -5.76 -7.83
N PHE A 549 42.98 -5.87 -8.57
CA PHE A 549 41.71 -5.20 -8.25
C PHE A 549 40.63 -6.24 -7.93
N TYR A 550 39.72 -5.89 -7.04
CA TYR A 550 38.52 -6.65 -6.71
C TYR A 550 37.32 -5.95 -7.32
N GLN A 551 36.54 -6.67 -8.11
CA GLN A 551 35.23 -6.22 -8.57
C GLN A 551 34.22 -6.47 -7.47
N GLN A 552 33.58 -5.40 -7.00
CA GLN A 552 32.55 -5.43 -5.97
C GLN A 552 31.21 -4.97 -6.56
N HIS A 553 30.12 -5.59 -6.12
CA HIS A 553 28.75 -5.34 -6.61
C HIS A 553 27.82 -4.92 -5.47
N CYS A 554 26.91 -3.99 -5.74
CA CYS A 554 25.84 -3.60 -4.82
C CYS A 554 24.48 -3.74 -5.52
N PRO A 555 23.59 -4.65 -5.08
CA PRO A 555 22.31 -4.90 -5.76
C PRO A 555 21.28 -3.78 -5.59
N MET A 556 21.45 -2.91 -4.59
CA MET A 556 20.52 -1.81 -4.31
C MET A 556 20.85 -0.52 -5.06
N ALA A 557 22.09 -0.40 -5.56
CA ALA A 557 22.53 0.79 -6.28
C ALA A 557 21.74 1.00 -7.60
N ASP A 558 21.81 2.22 -8.14
CA ASP A 558 21.09 2.64 -9.35
C ASP A 558 19.58 2.30 -9.33
N SER A 559 18.89 2.70 -8.26
CA SER A 559 17.45 2.43 -8.09
C SER A 559 17.09 0.93 -8.11
N ASN A 560 17.88 0.10 -7.41
CA ASN A 560 17.79 -1.37 -7.37
C ASN A 560 18.04 -2.08 -8.71
N LYS A 561 18.74 -1.44 -9.64
CA LYS A 561 19.26 -2.10 -10.85
C LYS A 561 20.60 -2.79 -10.62
N GLY A 562 21.30 -2.41 -9.56
CA GLY A 562 22.63 -2.89 -9.22
C GLY A 562 23.73 -2.06 -9.87
N ALA A 563 24.88 -1.94 -9.20
CA ALA A 563 26.06 -1.28 -9.76
C ALA A 563 27.37 -1.88 -9.24
N ASP A 564 28.38 -1.91 -10.11
CA ASP A 564 29.69 -2.51 -9.88
C ASP A 564 30.79 -1.45 -9.73
N TRP A 565 31.81 -1.73 -8.91
CA TRP A 565 33.01 -0.88 -8.80
C TRP A 565 34.28 -1.68 -8.53
N LEU A 566 35.43 -1.07 -8.82
CA LEU A 566 36.75 -1.62 -8.48
C LEU A 566 37.24 -1.17 -7.10
N SER A 567 37.86 -2.09 -6.37
CA SER A 567 38.51 -1.87 -5.06
C SER A 567 39.89 -2.51 -5.00
N LEU A 568 40.79 -1.98 -4.15
CA LEU A 568 42.10 -2.59 -3.85
C LEU A 568 42.03 -3.62 -2.72
N GLU A 569 40.96 -3.59 -1.92
CA GLU A 569 40.77 -4.42 -0.75
C GLU A 569 39.53 -5.31 -0.93
N LYS A 570 39.54 -6.49 -0.30
CA LYS A 570 38.38 -7.40 -0.26
C LYS A 570 37.25 -6.86 0.62
N GLU A 571 37.57 -5.97 1.56
CA GLU A 571 36.58 -5.35 2.42
C GLU A 571 35.63 -4.48 1.59
N ILE A 572 34.33 -4.64 1.82
CA ILE A 572 33.29 -3.91 1.10
C ILE A 572 33.17 -2.52 1.72
N ARG A 573 33.44 -1.50 0.91
CA ARG A 573 33.24 -0.09 1.27
C ARG A 573 32.50 0.60 0.13
N ASN A 574 31.18 0.71 0.28
CA ASN A 574 30.24 1.08 -0.77
C ASN A 574 30.28 2.59 -1.09
N PRO A 575 30.69 3.00 -2.31
CA PRO A 575 30.78 4.41 -2.70
C PRO A 575 29.43 5.06 -3.06
N TYR A 576 28.38 4.27 -3.31
CA TYR A 576 27.06 4.75 -3.71
C TYR A 576 26.20 5.18 -2.52
N TYR A 577 26.46 4.62 -1.34
CA TYR A 577 25.69 4.91 -0.13
C TYR A 577 26.53 5.50 1.01
N GLY A 578 27.86 5.40 0.96
CA GLY A 578 28.74 5.95 1.99
C GLY A 578 28.36 5.45 3.36
N ASP A 579 28.33 6.34 4.35
CA ASP A 579 28.05 6.01 5.76
C ASP A 579 26.68 5.35 5.97
N ALA A 580 25.72 5.56 5.08
CA ALA A 580 24.38 4.98 5.22
C ALA A 580 24.40 3.45 5.11
N MET A 581 25.25 2.87 4.25
CA MET A 581 25.31 1.42 3.99
C MET A 581 26.72 0.97 3.55
N LEU A 582 27.74 1.26 4.36
CA LEU A 582 29.15 0.99 4.08
C LEU A 582 29.45 -0.46 3.65
N SER A 583 28.86 -1.43 4.35
CA SER A 583 29.12 -2.86 4.16
C SER A 583 28.21 -3.55 3.14
N CYS A 584 27.37 -2.79 2.42
CA CYS A 584 26.44 -3.35 1.45
C CYS A 584 27.16 -3.69 0.14
N GLY A 585 27.32 -4.98 -0.14
CA GLY A 585 27.82 -5.50 -1.42
C GLY A 585 28.48 -6.88 -1.31
N SER A 586 28.87 -7.44 -2.46
CA SER A 586 29.59 -8.71 -2.61
C SER A 586 30.86 -8.51 -3.44
N VAL A 587 31.88 -9.34 -3.23
CA VAL A 587 33.02 -9.43 -4.14
C VAL A 587 32.65 -10.43 -5.23
N GLU A 588 32.53 -9.98 -6.47
CA GLU A 588 32.16 -10.83 -7.59
C GLU A 588 33.39 -11.56 -8.17
N ARG A 589 34.48 -10.81 -8.41
CA ARG A 589 35.64 -11.31 -9.15
C ARG A 589 36.95 -10.65 -8.71
N THR A 590 38.07 -11.33 -8.91
CA THR A 590 39.43 -10.82 -8.68
C THR A 590 40.16 -10.65 -10.01
N ILE A 591 40.55 -9.42 -10.33
CA ILE A 591 41.29 -9.07 -11.54
C ILE A 591 42.79 -9.05 -11.21
N THR A 592 43.54 -9.98 -11.80
CA THR A 592 44.99 -10.11 -11.59
C THR A 592 45.77 -9.36 -12.67
N PRO A 593 46.95 -8.79 -12.34
CA PRO A 593 47.74 -8.04 -13.31
C PRO A 593 48.30 -8.96 -14.39
N VAL A 594 48.34 -8.44 -15.63
CA VAL A 594 48.94 -9.15 -16.77
C VAL A 594 50.47 -9.04 -16.66
N LYS A 595 51.15 -10.19 -16.53
CA LYS A 595 52.61 -10.27 -16.40
C LYS A 595 53.34 -9.76 -17.65
#